data_AF-A0A3M1P8R9-F1
#
_entry.id   AF-A0A3M1P8R9-F1
#
_cell.length_a   1.000
_cell.length_b   1.000
_cell.length_c   1.000
_cell.angle_alpha   90.00
_cell.angle_beta   90.00
_cell.angle_gamma   90.00
#
_symmetry.space_group_name_H-M   'P 1'
#
loop_
_entity.id
_entity.type
_entity.pdbx_description
1 polymer ?
#
loop_
_entity_poly.entity_id
_entity_poly.type
_entity_poly.pdbx_seq_one_letter_code
_entity_poly.pdbx_strand_id
1 'polypeptide(L)'
;HGATAFRSWDADTERIWWKDVGVHQNLTHGVHPDPVSGAHCWLQKAVSVRKAGPDDRHGDVFVDTNRSMAVYRQWLALTRSALDHSPDGTRRPYWLKRPLKPVKEAYRLPDKPFGR
;
A
#
# COMPACT_ATOMS: atom_id res chain seq x y z
N HIS A 1 -7.79 -19.47 -16.87
CA HIS A 1 -6.67 -18.91 -16.08
C HIS A 1 -7.14 -18.74 -14.65
N GLY A 2 -6.34 -19.17 -13.67
CA GLY A 2 -6.72 -19.14 -12.27
C GLY A 2 -6.53 -20.47 -11.53
N ALA A 3 -6.76 -20.49 -10.22
CA ALA A 3 -6.86 -21.73 -9.47
C ALA A 3 -8.22 -22.40 -9.71
N THR A 4 -8.24 -23.72 -9.70
CA THR A 4 -9.46 -24.53 -9.78
C THR A 4 -9.42 -25.58 -8.69
N ALA A 5 -10.59 -26.07 -8.27
CA ALA A 5 -10.67 -27.21 -7.37
C ALA A 5 -9.87 -28.41 -7.93
N PHE A 6 -9.11 -29.08 -7.08
CA PHE A 6 -8.41 -30.31 -7.40
C PHE A 6 -8.39 -31.22 -6.18
N ARG A 7 -8.33 -32.54 -6.41
CA ARG A 7 -8.26 -33.52 -5.33
C ARG A 7 -6.84 -33.64 -4.83
N SER A 8 -6.66 -33.54 -3.52
CA SER A 8 -5.39 -33.81 -2.85
C SER A 8 -5.62 -34.42 -1.48
N TRP A 9 -4.55 -34.55 -0.67
CA TRP A 9 -4.65 -34.97 0.72
C TRP A 9 -5.28 -33.87 1.62
N ASP A 10 -5.25 -32.62 1.19
CA ASP A 10 -5.88 -31.48 1.86
C ASP A 10 -7.29 -31.24 1.31
N ALA A 11 -8.32 -31.47 2.13
CA ALA A 11 -9.71 -31.33 1.74
C ALA A 11 -10.10 -29.89 1.31
N ASP A 12 -9.31 -28.88 1.67
CA ASP A 12 -9.57 -27.49 1.26
C ASP A 12 -9.26 -27.25 -0.23
N THR A 13 -8.44 -28.09 -0.85
CA THR A 13 -8.11 -27.98 -2.29
C THR A 13 -9.31 -28.23 -3.21
N GLU A 14 -10.32 -28.98 -2.74
CA GLU A 14 -11.57 -29.19 -3.47
C GLU A 14 -12.56 -28.03 -3.29
N ARG A 15 -12.30 -27.11 -2.37
CA ARG A 15 -13.15 -25.93 -2.08
C ARG A 15 -12.72 -24.68 -2.80
N ILE A 16 -11.74 -24.76 -3.71
CA ILE A 16 -11.27 -23.61 -4.48
C ILE A 16 -12.33 -23.23 -5.52
N TRP A 17 -13.00 -22.10 -5.30
CA TRP A 17 -14.02 -21.54 -6.20
C TRP A 17 -13.64 -20.16 -6.76
N TRP A 18 -12.52 -19.58 -6.32
CA TRP A 18 -12.04 -18.28 -6.79
C TRP A 18 -11.11 -18.44 -8.00
N LYS A 19 -11.20 -17.51 -8.96
CA LYS A 19 -10.33 -17.50 -10.15
C LYS A 19 -8.92 -17.01 -9.81
N ASP A 20 -8.79 -15.94 -9.04
CA ASP A 20 -7.48 -15.34 -8.77
C ASP A 20 -6.76 -16.03 -7.62
N VAL A 21 -5.48 -16.36 -7.81
CA VAL A 21 -4.66 -16.93 -6.74
C VAL A 21 -4.19 -15.81 -5.83
N GLY A 22 -4.96 -15.57 -4.76
CA GLY A 22 -4.67 -14.55 -3.75
C GLY A 22 -5.76 -13.49 -3.65
N VAL A 23 -5.64 -12.63 -2.64
CA VAL A 23 -6.58 -11.52 -2.40
C VAL A 23 -5.94 -10.23 -2.89
N HIS A 24 -6.64 -9.49 -3.75
CA HIS A 24 -6.22 -8.18 -4.25
C HIS A 24 -6.43 -7.06 -3.21
N GLN A 25 -6.08 -7.30 -1.95
CA GLN A 25 -6.33 -6.38 -0.83
C GLN A 25 -5.73 -4.98 -1.06
N ASN A 26 -4.57 -4.89 -1.73
CA ASN A 26 -3.91 -3.60 -1.94
C ASN A 26 -4.75 -2.63 -2.79
N LEU A 27 -5.66 -3.14 -3.63
CA LEU A 27 -6.54 -2.30 -4.46
C LEU A 27 -7.53 -1.48 -3.62
N THR A 28 -7.86 -1.93 -2.40
CA THR A 28 -8.77 -1.19 -1.52
C THR A 28 -8.08 -0.08 -0.73
N HIS A 29 -6.77 0.09 -0.89
CA HIS A 29 -5.96 1.06 -0.15
C HIS A 29 -5.63 2.25 -1.04
N GLY A 30 -6.12 3.45 -0.66
CA GLY A 30 -5.61 4.70 -1.25
C GLY A 30 -4.13 4.90 -0.90
N VAL A 31 -3.43 5.75 -1.65
CA VAL A 31 -2.01 6.01 -1.40
C VAL A 31 -1.86 7.07 -0.31
N HIS A 32 -1.58 6.63 0.92
CA HIS A 32 -1.41 7.49 2.09
C HIS A 32 -0.01 7.30 2.72
N PRO A 33 1.00 8.05 2.27
CA PRO A 33 2.30 8.01 2.92
C PRO A 33 2.25 8.80 4.24
N ASP A 34 2.68 8.18 5.33
CA ASP A 34 2.90 8.84 6.61
C ASP A 34 3.77 10.10 6.40
N PRO A 35 3.31 11.30 6.79
CA PRO A 35 3.99 12.55 6.46
C PRO A 35 5.40 12.72 7.04
N VAL A 36 5.76 11.89 8.03
CA VAL A 36 7.05 11.94 8.74
C VAL A 36 8.02 10.88 8.22
N SER A 37 7.58 9.63 8.13
CA SER A 37 8.42 8.49 7.77
C SER A 37 8.35 8.11 6.30
N GLY A 38 7.30 8.55 5.58
CA GLY A 38 6.97 8.12 4.22
C GLY A 38 6.54 6.65 4.12
N ALA A 39 6.27 5.97 5.24
CA ALA A 39 5.73 4.61 5.23
C ALA A 39 4.26 4.63 4.81
N HIS A 40 3.79 3.60 4.10
CA HIS A 40 2.37 3.49 3.77
C HIS A 40 1.54 3.24 5.05
N CYS A 41 0.50 4.03 5.26
CA CYS A 41 -0.44 3.84 6.37
C CYS A 41 -1.42 2.70 6.05
N TRP A 42 -1.04 1.48 6.45
CA TRP A 42 -1.78 0.24 6.17
C TRP A 42 -3.06 0.05 7.00
N LEU A 43 -3.22 0.75 8.11
CA LEU A 43 -4.37 0.54 8.99
C LEU A 43 -5.64 1.12 8.37
N GLN A 44 -6.43 0.26 7.74
CA GLN A 44 -7.76 0.57 7.22
C GLN A 44 -8.81 -0.19 8.03
N LYS A 45 -9.94 0.47 8.28
CA LYS A 45 -11.08 -0.15 8.96
C LYS A 45 -12.14 -0.47 7.93
N ALA A 46 -12.44 -1.76 7.75
CA ALA A 46 -13.64 -2.15 7.04
C ALA A 46 -14.87 -1.71 7.85
N VAL A 47 -15.66 -0.80 7.29
CA VAL A 47 -16.86 -0.26 7.96
C VAL A 47 -18.11 -1.10 7.69
N SER A 48 -18.09 -1.95 6.67
CA SER A 48 -19.19 -2.85 6.30
C SER A 48 -18.64 -4.08 5.60
N VAL A 49 -19.20 -5.24 5.91
CA VAL A 49 -18.90 -6.54 5.28
C VAL A 49 -20.22 -7.24 5.01
N ARG A 50 -20.43 -7.69 3.78
CA ARG A 50 -21.62 -8.45 3.37
C ARG A 50 -21.24 -9.61 2.45
N LYS A 51 -22.12 -10.61 2.36
CA LYS A 51 -22.02 -11.60 1.28
C LYS A 51 -22.23 -10.91 -0.08
N ALA A 52 -21.55 -11.42 -1.10
CA ALA A 52 -21.82 -11.02 -2.48
C ALA A 52 -23.28 -11.38 -2.84
N GLY A 53 -23.96 -10.47 -3.51
CA GLY A 53 -25.30 -10.64 -4.04
C GLY A 53 -25.27 -11.28 -5.44
N PRO A 54 -26.44 -11.66 -5.97
CA PRO A 54 -26.54 -12.33 -7.27
C PRO A 54 -26.08 -11.46 -8.46
N ASP A 55 -26.14 -10.13 -8.31
CA ASP A 55 -25.76 -9.17 -9.34
C ASP A 55 -24.32 -8.66 -9.22
N ASP A 56 -23.61 -8.98 -8.12
CA ASP A 56 -22.20 -8.60 -7.96
C ASP A 56 -21.34 -9.43 -8.92
N ARG A 57 -20.52 -8.76 -9.72
CA ARG A 57 -19.62 -9.37 -10.69
C ARG A 57 -18.17 -9.18 -10.27
N HIS A 58 -17.35 -10.14 -10.68
CA HIS A 58 -15.91 -9.99 -10.58
C HIS A 58 -15.46 -8.77 -11.38
N GLY A 59 -14.77 -7.83 -10.74
CA GLY A 59 -14.36 -6.55 -11.33
C GLY A 59 -15.28 -5.36 -11.03
N ASP A 60 -16.41 -5.55 -10.34
CA ASP A 60 -17.25 -4.43 -9.88
C ASP A 60 -16.50 -3.50 -8.89
N VAL A 61 -15.49 -4.05 -8.21
CA VAL A 61 -14.52 -3.26 -7.47
C VAL A 61 -13.45 -2.77 -8.44
N PHE A 62 -13.46 -1.48 -8.72
CA PHE A 62 -12.43 -0.81 -9.49
C PHE A 62 -11.73 0.27 -8.66
N VAL A 63 -10.51 0.62 -9.07
CA VAL A 63 -9.72 1.69 -8.44
C VAL A 63 -9.74 2.90 -9.36
N ASP A 64 -10.22 4.03 -8.86
CA ASP A 64 -10.04 5.33 -9.51
C ASP A 64 -8.62 5.85 -9.24
N THR A 65 -7.77 5.77 -10.27
CA THR A 65 -6.37 6.19 -10.20
C THR A 65 -6.23 7.70 -10.07
N ASN A 66 -7.15 8.49 -10.65
CA ASN A 66 -7.14 9.94 -10.51
C ASN A 66 -7.44 10.34 -9.07
N ARG A 67 -8.47 9.72 -8.46
CA ARG A 67 -8.79 9.93 -7.05
C ARG A 67 -7.66 9.45 -6.14
N SER A 68 -7.05 8.31 -6.43
CA SER A 68 -5.88 7.80 -5.70
C SER A 68 -4.73 8.82 -5.70
N MET A 69 -4.44 9.41 -6.86
CA MET A 69 -3.41 10.46 -6.98
C MET A 69 -3.80 11.77 -6.27
N ALA A 70 -5.08 12.15 -6.27
CA ALA A 70 -5.55 13.31 -5.53
C ALA A 70 -5.35 13.13 -4.01
N VAL A 71 -5.68 11.95 -3.48
CA VAL A 71 -5.42 11.61 -2.06
C VAL A 71 -3.92 11.62 -1.77
N TYR A 72 -3.09 11.01 -2.62
CA TYR A 72 -1.64 11.05 -2.48
C TYR A 72 -1.11 12.50 -2.35
N ARG A 73 -1.60 13.41 -3.21
CA ARG A 73 -1.20 14.83 -3.16
C ARG A 73 -1.63 15.52 -1.88
N GLN A 74 -2.82 15.21 -1.36
CA GLN A 74 -3.27 15.74 -0.06
C GLN A 74 -2.34 15.31 1.07
N TRP A 75 -1.95 14.04 1.10
CA TRP A 75 -1.01 13.52 2.10
C TRP A 75 0.40 14.07 1.92
N LEU A 76 0.87 14.21 0.67
CA LEU A 76 2.15 14.84 0.36
C LEU A 76 2.22 16.28 0.90
N ALA A 77 1.13 17.03 0.82
CA ALA A 77 1.06 18.40 1.34
C ALA A 77 1.22 18.49 2.87
N LEU A 78 1.01 17.39 3.60
CA LEU A 78 1.24 17.31 5.05
C LEU A 78 2.70 17.05 5.41
N THR A 79 3.53 16.66 4.43
CA THR A 79 4.94 16.30 4.66
C THR A 79 5.76 17.49 5.07
N ARG A 80 6.78 17.22 5.88
CA ARG A 80 7.77 18.21 6.30
C ARG A 80 9.07 17.97 5.58
N SER A 81 9.69 19.03 5.08
CA SER A 81 10.96 18.96 4.39
C SER A 81 12.04 18.36 5.31
N ALA A 82 12.69 17.30 4.82
CA ALA A 82 13.79 16.67 5.53
C ALA A 82 15.02 17.59 5.69
N LEU A 83 15.14 18.65 4.89
CA LEU A 83 16.23 19.63 5.07
C LEU A 83 16.08 20.41 6.36
N ASP A 84 14.85 20.79 6.71
CA ASP A 84 14.60 21.72 7.82
C ASP A 84 14.18 20.98 9.08
N HIS A 85 13.67 19.76 8.95
CA HIS A 85 13.07 19.01 10.06
C HIS A 85 13.76 17.68 10.38
N SER A 86 14.68 17.20 9.53
CA SER A 86 15.41 15.97 9.86
C SER A 86 16.42 16.24 10.97
N PRO A 87 16.41 15.48 12.07
CA PRO A 87 17.32 15.72 13.19
C PRO A 87 18.77 15.35 12.88
N ASP A 88 19.01 14.53 11.86
CA ASP A 88 20.33 14.06 11.44
C ASP A 88 20.65 14.37 9.97
N GLY A 89 19.85 15.23 9.33
CA GLY A 89 20.04 15.62 7.92
C GLY A 89 19.80 14.51 6.91
N THR A 90 19.12 13.42 7.31
CA THR A 90 18.77 12.32 6.40
C THR A 90 17.38 12.46 5.81
N ARG A 91 17.12 11.84 4.65
CA ARG A 91 15.83 11.81 3.95
C ARG A 91 14.67 11.27 4.80
N ARG A 92 14.98 10.41 5.78
CA ARG A 92 14.02 9.73 6.64
C ARG A 92 14.73 9.17 7.87
N PRO A 93 14.08 9.07 9.02
CA PRO A 93 14.67 8.50 10.24
C PRO A 93 15.32 7.12 10.05
N TYR A 94 16.61 7.00 10.36
CA TYR A 94 17.33 5.73 10.23
C TYR A 94 16.91 4.69 11.30
N TRP A 95 16.49 5.14 12.48
CA TRP A 95 16.11 4.27 13.60
C TRP A 95 14.78 3.54 13.38
N LEU A 96 13.96 3.95 12.41
CA LEU A 96 12.73 3.23 12.08
C LEU A 96 13.03 1.84 11.51
N LYS A 97 12.32 0.83 12.01
CA LYS A 97 12.42 -0.56 11.53
C LYS A 97 11.78 -0.66 10.15
N ARG A 98 12.47 -1.30 9.20
CA ARG A 98 11.99 -1.51 7.83
C ARG A 98 12.44 -2.88 7.32
N PRO A 99 11.55 -3.64 6.67
CA PRO A 99 11.97 -4.76 5.83
C PRO A 99 12.90 -4.24 4.74
N LEU A 100 13.97 -4.98 4.45
CA LEU A 100 14.94 -4.63 3.40
C LEU A 100 15.49 -3.19 3.59
N LYS A 101 15.93 -2.87 4.81
CA LYS A 101 16.46 -1.53 5.15
C LYS A 101 17.59 -1.15 4.17
N PRO A 102 17.48 -0.02 3.46
CA PRO A 102 18.51 0.41 2.51
C PRO A 102 19.86 0.67 3.20
N VAL A 103 20.94 0.64 2.42
CA VAL A 103 22.27 1.08 2.88
C VAL A 103 22.24 2.55 3.33
N LYS A 104 23.16 2.93 4.23
CA LYS A 104 23.19 4.26 4.86
C LYS A 104 23.29 5.40 3.84
N GLU A 105 24.00 5.18 2.75
CA GLU A 105 24.23 6.18 1.69
C GLU A 105 22.90 6.59 1.02
N ALA A 106 21.94 5.66 0.90
CA ALA A 106 20.63 5.91 0.31
C ALA A 106 19.72 6.80 1.20
N TYR A 107 20.17 7.16 2.40
CA TYR A 107 19.49 8.09 3.29
C TYR A 107 19.98 9.53 3.13
N ARG A 108 21.09 9.77 2.43
CA ARG A 108 21.64 11.13 2.23
C ARG A 108 20.69 11.98 1.38
N LEU A 109 20.48 13.22 1.78
CA LEU A 109 19.80 14.21 0.95
C LEU A 109 20.63 14.49 -0.31
N PRO A 110 20.00 14.83 -1.44
CA PRO A 110 20.74 15.21 -2.63
C PRO A 110 21.34 16.61 -2.45
N ASP A 111 22.44 16.90 -3.14
CA ASP A 111 23.10 18.22 -3.08
C ASP A 111 22.16 19.36 -3.53
N LYS A 112 21.23 19.04 -4.44
CA LYS A 112 20.15 19.93 -4.90
C LYS A 112 18.79 19.30 -4.56
N PRO A 113 18.16 19.71 -3.44
CA PRO A 113 16.86 19.21 -3.04
C PRO A 113 15.75 19.63 -4.00
N PHE A 114 14.76 18.76 -4.18
CA PHE A 114 13.61 19.05 -5.04
C PHE A 114 12.73 20.16 -4.44
N GLY A 115 12.28 21.11 -5.26
CA GLY A 115 11.39 22.20 -4.85
C GLY A 115 12.09 23.39 -4.18
N ARG A 116 13.42 23.49 -4.30
CA ARG A 116 14.24 24.64 -3.87
C ARG A 116 15.21 25.05 -4.97
#